data_AF-A0A061RS26-F1
#
_entry.id   AF-A0A061RS26-F1
#
_cell.length_a   1.000
_cell.length_b   1.000
_cell.length_c   1.000
_cell.angle_alpha   90.00
_cell.angle_beta   90.00
_cell.angle_gamma   90.00
#
_symmetry.space_group_name_H-M   'P 1'
#
loop_
_entity.id
_entity.type
_entity.pdbx_description
1 polymer ?
#
loop_
_entity_poly.entity_id
_entity_poly.type
_entity_poly.pdbx_seq_one_letter_code
_entity_poly.pdbx_strand_id
1 'polypeptide(L)' 'MVCGEGEGTEGDCVVPVRSAGIEGVETLVLDGVFHSMSKVGTYGVKAEPPWYGSGDVVDAWLGALVGEAG' A
#
# COMPACT_ATOMS: atom_id res chain seq x y z
N MET A 1 17.50 -1.84 -7.97
CA MET A 1 17.84 -2.37 -6.63
C MET A 1 16.87 -1.70 -5.68
N VAL A 2 15.98 -2.44 -5.02
CA VAL A 2 15.22 -1.90 -3.88
C VAL A 2 15.41 -2.87 -2.71
N CYS A 3 16.54 -2.71 -2.04
CA CYS A 3 16.66 -3.10 -0.64
C CYS A 3 16.30 -1.82 0.13
N GLY A 4 15.25 -1.90 0.94
CA GLY A 4 14.56 -0.75 1.50
C GLY A 4 15.46 0.31 2.14
N GLU A 5 15.20 1.55 1.76
CA GLU A 5 15.29 2.78 2.54
C GLU A 5 14.32 3.71 1.78
N GLY A 6 13.12 3.90 2.34
CA GLY A 6 11.99 4.58 1.69
C GLY A 6 12.21 6.08 1.51
N GLU A 7 13.22 6.46 0.74
CA GLU A 7 13.63 7.83 0.44
C GLU A 7 13.80 8.02 -1.08
N GLY A 8 12.73 7.75 -1.84
CA GLY A 8 12.66 7.98 -3.29
C GLY A 8 12.04 6.86 -4.13
N THR A 9 11.06 6.11 -3.60
CA THR A 9 10.61 4.85 -4.18
C THR A 9 9.40 5.02 -5.12
N GLU A 10 9.55 4.64 -6.40
CA GLU A 10 8.41 4.12 -7.18
C GLU A 10 7.98 2.79 -6.51
N GLY A 11 6.97 2.76 -5.64
CA GLY A 11 6.46 1.52 -5.04
C GLY A 11 6.21 1.55 -3.53
N ASP A 12 6.00 0.38 -2.92
CA ASP A 12 5.54 0.23 -1.53
C ASP A 12 6.68 -0.01 -0.51
N CYS A 13 7.91 0.43 -0.83
CA CYS A 13 9.17 0.11 -0.16
C CYS A 13 9.66 -1.35 -0.25
N VAL A 14 8.93 -2.23 -0.96
CA VAL A 14 9.35 -3.61 -1.24
C VAL A 14 9.29 -3.90 -2.74
N VAL A 15 8.19 -3.53 -3.38
CA VAL A 15 7.87 -3.82 -4.78
C VAL A 15 7.67 -2.52 -5.56
N PRO A 16 8.34 -2.34 -6.71
CA PRO A 16 8.07 -1.20 -7.56
C PRO A 16 6.68 -1.22 -8.20
N VAL A 17 6.02 -0.06 -8.37
CA VAL A 17 4.66 0.03 -8.95
C VAL A 17 4.57 -0.70 -10.29
N ARG A 18 5.53 -0.47 -11.19
CA ARG A 18 5.59 -1.12 -12.52
C ARG A 18 5.69 -2.65 -12.48
N SER A 19 6.08 -3.22 -11.35
CA SER A 19 6.20 -4.67 -11.14
C SER A 19 4.99 -5.26 -10.41
N ALA A 20 4.08 -4.42 -9.89
CA ALA A 20 2.85 -4.85 -9.23
C ALA A 20 1.64 -4.95 -10.18
N GLY A 21 1.70 -4.26 -11.33
CA GLY A 21 0.64 -4.30 -12.34
C GLY A 21 0.54 -5.65 -13.05
N ILE A 22 -0.69 -6.11 -13.26
CA ILE A 22 -1.02 -7.27 -14.09
C ILE A 22 -1.83 -6.78 -15.29
N GLU A 23 -1.51 -7.25 -16.49
CA GLU A 23 -2.25 -6.84 -17.68
C GLU A 23 -3.68 -7.41 -17.65
N GLY A 24 -4.66 -6.61 -18.06
CA GLY A 24 -6.06 -7.01 -18.15
C GLY A 24 -6.82 -7.01 -16.83
N VAL A 25 -6.21 -6.56 -15.73
CA VAL A 25 -6.92 -6.30 -14.46
C VAL A 25 -7.02 -4.81 -14.19
N GLU A 26 -8.09 -4.41 -13.51
CA GLU A 26 -8.20 -3.07 -12.95
C GLU A 26 -7.12 -2.89 -11.87
N THR A 27 -6.33 -1.83 -11.99
CA THR A 27 -5.23 -1.53 -11.06
C THR A 27 -5.54 -0.23 -10.33
N LEU A 28 -5.69 -0.33 -9.01
CA LEU A 28 -5.77 0.85 -8.14
C LEU A 28 -4.38 1.17 -7.61
N VAL A 29 -3.86 2.36 -7.96
CA VAL A 29 -2.59 2.87 -7.43
C VAL A 29 -2.90 3.85 -6.30
N LEU A 30 -2.39 3.56 -5.11
CA LEU A 30 -2.53 4.41 -3.93
C LEU A 30 -1.17 5.00 -3.56
N ASP A 31 -1.02 6.32 -3.75
CA ASP A 31 0.23 7.01 -3.46
C ASP A 31 0.49 7.10 -1.94
N GLY A 32 1.76 6.95 -1.54
CA GLY A 32 2.17 7.07 -0.14
C GLY A 32 1.77 5.89 0.75
N VAL A 33 1.34 4.76 0.17
CA VAL A 33 1.00 3.52 0.88
C VAL A 33 2.16 2.53 0.81
N PHE A 34 2.53 1.95 1.95
CA PHE A 34 3.65 1.02 2.07
C PHE A 34 3.22 -0.44 2.30
N HIS A 35 4.13 -1.39 2.08
CA HIS A 35 3.85 -2.82 2.16
C HIS A 35 3.46 -3.27 3.57
N SER A 36 4.31 -2.93 4.55
CA SER A 36 4.11 -3.21 5.97
C SER A 36 5.00 -2.28 6.79
N MET A 37 4.42 -1.59 7.76
CA MET A 37 5.13 -0.61 8.59
C MET A 37 4.97 -0.88 10.09
N SER A 38 4.35 -2.01 10.45
CA SER A 38 4.29 -2.45 11.86
C SER A 38 5.65 -3.02 12.27
N LYS A 39 6.24 -2.49 13.34
CA LYS A 39 7.45 -3.06 13.93
C LYS A 39 7.05 -4.26 14.80
N VAL A 40 7.94 -5.25 14.89
CA VAL A 40 7.72 -6.40 15.80
C VAL A 40 7.51 -5.86 17.21
N GLY A 41 6.40 -6.28 17.84
CA GLY A 41 6.02 -5.82 19.18
C GLY A 41 5.20 -4.53 19.23
N THR A 42 4.88 -3.90 18.09
CA THR A 42 4.05 -2.69 18.01
C THR A 42 2.71 -2.92 17.31
N TYR A 43 2.22 -4.16 17.24
CA TYR A 43 0.97 -4.51 16.54
C TYR A 43 -0.29 -3.82 17.11
N GLY A 44 -0.25 -3.41 18.39
CA GLY A 44 -1.32 -2.63 19.02
C GLY A 44 -1.16 -1.11 18.87
N VAL A 45 -0.10 -0.65 18.18
CA VAL A 45 0.19 0.76 17.94
C VAL A 45 -0.09 1.06 16.48
N LYS A 46 -0.79 2.15 16.21
CA LYS A 46 -1.03 2.61 14.84
C LYS A 46 0.30 2.94 14.17
N ALA A 47 0.53 2.40 12.97
CA ALA A 47 1.69 2.74 12.15
C ALA A 47 1.56 4.19 11.62
N GLU A 48 2.69 4.90 11.53
CA GLU A 48 2.69 6.35 11.22
C GLU A 48 2.84 6.72 9.74
N PRO A 49 3.14 5.78 8.82
CA PRO A 49 2.64 5.93 7.46
C PRO A 49 1.58 4.87 7.10
N PRO A 50 0.59 5.22 6.25
CA PRO A 50 -0.38 4.27 5.73
C PRO A 50 0.30 3.04 5.10
N TRP A 51 -0.23 1.87 5.38
CA TRP A 51 0.24 0.61 4.81
C TRP A 51 -0.98 -0.24 4.48
N TYR A 52 -0.78 -1.39 3.83
CA TYR A 52 -1.89 -2.25 3.39
C TYR A 52 -2.89 -2.65 4.48
N GLY A 53 -2.48 -2.70 5.75
CA GLY A 53 -3.37 -2.98 6.87
C GLY A 53 -4.04 -1.75 7.50
N SER A 54 -3.76 -0.53 7.02
CA SER A 54 -4.45 0.67 7.50
C SER A 54 -5.91 0.67 7.03
N GLY A 55 -6.83 1.06 7.91
CA GLY A 55 -8.27 0.98 7.65
C GLY A 55 -8.72 1.79 6.42
N ASP A 56 -8.18 2.99 6.24
CA ASP A 56 -8.41 3.86 5.08
C ASP A 56 -7.96 3.23 3.76
N VAL A 57 -6.85 2.48 3.76
CA VAL A 57 -6.37 1.74 2.58
C VAL A 57 -7.30 0.56 2.26
N VAL A 58 -7.73 -0.18 3.28
CA VAL A 58 -8.68 -1.29 3.11
C VAL A 58 -10.03 -0.78 2.62
N ASP A 59 -10.52 0.33 3.17
CA ASP A 59 -11.78 0.95 2.77
C ASP A 59 -11.73 1.42 1.30
N ALA A 60 -10.60 1.96 0.85
CA ALA A 60 -10.40 2.34 -0.56
C ALA A 60 -10.51 1.12 -1.51
N TRP A 61 -9.92 -0.02 -1.15
CA TRP A 61 -10.07 -1.25 -1.93
C TRP A 61 -11.50 -1.78 -1.94
N LEU A 62 -12.17 -1.75 -0.78
CA LEU A 62 -13.57 -2.17 -0.69
C LEU A 62 -14.46 -1.28 -1.55
N GLY A 63 -14.27 0.04 -1.50
CA GLY A 63 -14.99 1.02 -2.32
C GLY A 63 -14.83 0.75 -3.82
N ALA A 64 -13.59 0.53 -4.27
CA ALA A 64 -13.30 0.16 -5.66
C ALA A 64 -14.00 -1.15 -6.08
N LEU A 65 -14.05 -2.14 -5.19
CA LEU A 65 -14.69 -3.43 -5.48
C LEU A 65 -16.22 -3.33 -5.59
N VAL A 66 -16.86 -2.52 -4.74
CA VAL A 66 -18.32 -2.40 -4.72
C VAL A 66 -18.87 -1.31 -5.64
N GLY A 67 -18.00 -0.51 -6.26
CA GLY A 67 -18.39 0.57 -7.19
C GLY A 67 -18.89 1.83 -6.49
N GLU A 68 -18.65 1.98 -5.19
CA GLU A 68 -18.92 3.20 -4.45
C GLU A 68 -17.70 4.13 -4.64
N ALA A 69 -17.80 5.05 -5.60
CA ALA A 69 -16.82 6.12 -5.75
C ALA A 69 -16.80 6.96 -4.47
N GLY A 70 -15.63 7.06 -3.82
CA GLY A 70 -15.39 8.03 -2.76
C GLY A 70 -15.56 9.47 -3.24
#